data_AF-X0S1C2-F1
#
_entry.id   AF-X0S1C2-F1
#
_cell.length_a   1.000
_cell.length_b   1.000
_cell.length_c   1.000
_cell.angle_alpha   90.00
_cell.angle_beta   90.00
_cell.angle_gamma   90.00
#
_symmetry.space_group_name_H-M   'P 1'
#
loop_
_entity.id
_entity.type
_entity.pdbx_description
1 polymer ?
#
loop_
_entity_poly.entity_id
_entity_poly.type
_entity_poly.pdbx_seq_one_letter_code
_entity_poly.pdbx_strand_id
1 'polypeptide(L)'
;MTATTTILAMTPLAMGIGEGGDAQAPMARAIIGGLISSNLITLVVIPTVYALIDRRSLKEQSPAEHSPEILDKTDLQRPGDEIHEELI
;
A
#
# COMPACT_ATOMS: atom_id res chain seq x y z
N MET A 1 14.16 -4.01 -9.31
CA MET A 1 14.48 -4.50 -10.67
C MET A 1 15.03 -3.37 -11.53
N THR A 2 14.22 -2.39 -11.93
CA THR A 2 14.62 -1.32 -12.86
C THR A 2 15.85 -0.51 -12.42
N ALA A 3 15.83 0.07 -11.22
CA ALA A 3 16.95 0.88 -10.73
C ALA A 3 18.26 0.06 -10.66
N THR A 4 18.19 -1.18 -10.17
CA THR A 4 19.32 -2.09 -10.10
C THR A 4 19.89 -2.41 -11.48
N THR A 5 19.02 -2.67 -12.47
CA THR A 5 19.43 -2.91 -13.86
C THR A 5 20.13 -1.69 -14.46
N THR A 6 19.58 -0.48 -14.25
CA THR A 6 20.21 0.76 -14.75
C THR A 6 21.56 1.01 -14.09
N ILE A 7 21.67 0.80 -12.78
CA ILE A 7 22.94 0.96 -12.05
C ILE A 7 23.98 0.00 -12.61
N LEU A 8 23.64 -1.29 -12.78
CA LEU A 8 24.55 -2.28 -13.34
C LEU A 8 24.99 -1.93 -14.76
N ALA A 9 24.08 -1.46 -15.61
CA ALA A 9 24.37 -1.03 -16.97
C ALA A 9 25.31 0.21 -17.00
N MET A 10 25.18 1.12 -16.04
CA MET A 10 26.00 2.33 -15.95
C MET A 10 27.31 2.14 -15.17
N THR A 11 27.51 1.04 -14.46
CA THR A 11 28.75 0.71 -13.74
C THR A 11 30.03 0.89 -14.58
N PRO A 12 30.16 0.33 -15.80
CA PRO A 12 31.38 0.52 -16.59
C PRO A 12 31.59 1.98 -17.01
N LEU A 13 30.49 2.71 -17.27
CA LEU A 13 30.56 4.12 -17.63
C LEU A 13 30.98 5.00 -16.45
N ALA A 14 30.53 4.66 -15.24
CA ALA A 14 30.90 5.35 -14.00
C ALA A 14 32.39 5.15 -13.62
N MET A 15 33.01 4.08 -14.11
CA MET A 15 34.46 3.83 -14.00
C MET A 15 35.28 4.71 -14.96
N GLY A 16 34.65 5.34 -15.96
CA GLY A 16 35.32 6.28 -16.88
C GLY A 16 36.29 5.60 -17.85
N ILE A 17 36.10 4.31 -18.14
CA ILE A 17 36.98 3.55 -19.02
C ILE A 17 36.55 3.82 -20.47
N GLY A 18 37.39 4.52 -21.24
CA GLY A 18 37.18 4.82 -22.66
C GLY A 18 37.32 6.31 -23.00
N GLU A 19 37.40 6.63 -24.29
CA GLU A 19 37.45 8.01 -24.76
C GLU A 19 36.16 8.77 -24.35
N GLY A 20 36.32 9.97 -23.78
CA GLY A 20 35.19 10.75 -23.24
C GLY A 20 34.72 10.31 -21.84
N GLY A 21 35.41 9.35 -21.21
CA GLY A 21 35.13 8.89 -19.85
C GLY A 21 35.15 10.01 -18.80
N ASP A 22 36.00 11.02 -18.98
CA ASP A 22 36.09 12.18 -18.07
C ASP A 22 34.79 12.98 -17.98
N ALA A 23 34.03 13.05 -19.08
CA ALA A 23 32.74 13.75 -19.12
C ALA A 23 31.58 12.84 -18.70
N GLN A 24 31.61 11.56 -19.09
CA GLN A 24 30.49 10.65 -18.84
C GLN A 24 30.52 10.01 -17.45
N ALA A 25 31.69 9.81 -16.84
CA ALA A 25 31.82 9.27 -15.49
C ALA A 25 31.11 10.11 -14.41
N PRO A 26 31.28 11.45 -14.32
CA PRO A 26 30.55 12.25 -13.33
C PRO A 26 29.04 12.25 -13.56
N MET A 27 28.59 12.26 -14.83
CA MET A 27 27.15 12.14 -15.13
C MET A 27 26.58 10.79 -14.69
N ALA A 28 27.27 9.68 -14.99
CA ALA A 28 26.83 8.34 -14.60
C ALA A 28 26.73 8.20 -13.07
N ARG A 29 27.72 8.73 -12.33
CA ARG A 29 27.70 8.75 -10.85
C ARG A 29 26.52 9.54 -10.29
N ALA A 30 26.20 10.70 -10.88
CA ALA A 30 25.06 11.51 -10.48
C ALA A 30 23.73 10.76 -10.68
N ILE A 31 23.57 10.06 -11.81
CA ILE A 31 22.37 9.26 -12.11
C ILE A 31 22.21 8.11 -11.11
N ILE A 32 23.29 7.36 -10.85
CA ILE A 32 23.25 6.25 -9.88
C ILE A 32 22.81 6.74 -8.50
N GLY A 33 23.40 7.85 -8.01
CA GLY A 33 23.01 8.45 -6.73
C GLY A 33 21.55 8.92 -6.73
N GLY A 34 21.12 9.59 -7.81
CA GLY A 34 19.75 10.06 -7.98
C GLY A 34 18.72 8.93 -7.99
N LEU A 35 19.02 7.81 -8.65
CA LEU A 35 18.14 6.64 -8.69
C LEU A 35 17.99 6.00 -7.31
N ILE A 36 19.09 5.86 -6.56
CA ILE A 36 19.05 5.34 -5.19
C ILE A 36 18.21 6.27 -4.29
N SER A 37 18.49 7.57 -4.33
CA SER A 37 17.78 8.55 -3.54
C SER A 37 16.29 8.61 -3.90
N SER A 38 15.95 8.63 -5.19
CA SER A 38 14.57 8.69 -5.67
C SER A 38 13.78 7.45 -5.25
N ASN A 39 14.41 6.27 -5.28
CA ASN A 39 13.76 5.04 -4.84
C ASN A 39 13.45 5.07 -3.33
N LEU A 40 14.38 5.55 -2.50
CA LEU A 40 14.15 5.73 -1.06
C LEU A 40 13.08 6.78 -0.77
N ILE A 41 13.17 7.93 -1.43
CA ILE A 41 12.20 9.03 -1.29
C ILE A 41 10.82 8.52 -1.65
N THR A 42 10.66 7.82 -2.78
CA THR A 42 9.36 7.32 -3.24
C THR A 42 8.75 6.32 -2.27
N LEU A 43 9.55 5.40 -1.71
CA LEU A 43 9.09 4.45 -0.70
C LEU A 43 8.53 5.12 0.56
N VAL A 44 8.98 6.34 0.90
CA VAL A 44 8.49 7.09 2.07
C VAL A 44 7.40 8.09 1.69
N VAL A 45 7.59 8.81 0.59
CA VAL A 45 6.70 9.89 0.13
C VAL A 45 5.36 9.34 -0.33
N ILE A 46 5.34 8.27 -1.13
CA ILE A 46 4.07 7.68 -1.61
C ILE A 46 3.16 7.26 -0.44
N PRO A 47 3.59 6.43 0.54
CA PRO A 47 2.69 6.04 1.63
C PRO A 47 2.31 7.22 2.52
N THR A 48 3.21 8.18 2.73
CA THR A 48 2.92 9.38 3.50
C THR A 48 1.83 10.22 2.83
N VAL A 49 1.97 10.48 1.53
CA VAL A 49 0.98 11.23 0.75
C VAL A 49 -0.34 10.47 0.68
N TYR A 50 -0.31 9.15 0.48
CA TYR A 50 -1.50 8.31 0.49
C TYR A 50 -2.24 8.40 1.82
N ALA A 51 -1.54 8.25 2.96
CA ALA A 51 -2.14 8.37 4.29
C ALA A 51 -2.71 9.78 4.57
N LEU A 52 -2.08 10.83 4.03
CA LEU A 52 -2.58 12.21 4.16
C LEU A 52 -3.87 12.43 3.36
N ILE A 53 -3.97 11.86 2.16
CA ILE A 53 -5.16 11.95 1.33
C ILE A 53 -6.29 11.10 1.91
N ASP A 54 -6.00 9.86 2.33
CA ASP A 54 -6.97 8.94 2.94
C ASP A 54 -7.60 9.55 4.20
N ARG A 55 -6.80 10.15 5.08
CA ARG A 55 -7.31 10.89 6.26
C ARG A 55 -8.24 12.05 5.91
N ARG A 56 -8.11 12.66 4.73
CA ARG A 56 -9.02 13.71 4.26
C ARG A 56 -10.29 13.10 3.64
N SER A 57 -10.18 11.96 2.97
CA SER A 57 -11.32 11.24 2.39
C SER A 57 -12.21 10.58 3.45
N LEU A 58 -11.66 10.14 4.57
CA LEU A 58 -12.42 9.57 5.70
C LEU A 58 -13.28 10.59 6.44
N LYS A 59 -13.07 11.90 6.23
CA LYS A 59 -13.97 12.93 6.76
C LYS A 59 -15.31 13.00 6.00
N GLU A 60 -15.43 12.29 4.88
CA GLU A 60 -16.66 12.13 4.10
C GLU A 60 -17.21 10.69 4.11
N GLN A 61 -16.61 9.76 4.86
CA GLN A 61 -17.11 8.39 5.01
C GLN A 61 -17.14 7.95 6.48
N SER A 62 -18.10 8.51 7.22
CA SER A 62 -18.80 7.79 8.27
C SER A 62 -20.29 7.94 7.97
N PRO A 63 -20.96 6.85 7.58
CA PRO A 63 -21.74 6.12 8.59
C PRO A 63 -21.59 4.59 8.50
N ALA A 64 -21.30 3.97 9.65
CA ALA A 64 -21.73 2.65 10.16
C ALA A 64 -21.65 1.38 9.26
N GLU A 65 -21.56 0.22 9.94
CA GLU A 65 -22.05 -1.08 9.44
C GLU A 65 -21.04 -2.08 8.83
N HIS A 66 -20.15 -2.59 9.67
CA HIS A 66 -19.89 -4.04 9.70
C HIS A 66 -19.46 -4.47 11.12
N SER A 67 -20.35 -4.23 12.09
CA SER A 67 -20.50 -5.20 13.16
C SER A 67 -21.16 -6.41 12.52
N PRO A 68 -20.51 -7.58 12.43
CA PRO A 68 -21.26 -8.79 12.14
C PRO A 68 -22.24 -8.93 13.31
N GLU A 69 -23.49 -8.68 12.98
CA GLU A 69 -24.66 -8.95 13.78
C GLU A 69 -24.51 -10.37 14.33
N ILE A 70 -24.11 -10.47 15.59
CA ILE A 70 -24.32 -11.68 16.36
C ILE A 70 -25.83 -11.69 16.56
N LEU A 71 -26.52 -12.24 15.55
CA LEU A 71 -27.86 -12.78 15.72
C LEU A 71 -27.73 -13.91 16.72
N ASP A 72 -27.96 -13.47 17.94
CA ASP A 72 -28.30 -14.19 19.13
C ASP A 72 -29.16 -15.40 18.79
N LYS A 73 -28.54 -16.58 18.79
CA LYS A 73 -29.23 -17.87 18.63
C LYS A 73 -30.16 -18.18 19.82
N THR A 74 -30.23 -17.30 20.81
CA THR A 74 -31.10 -17.42 21.99
C THR A 74 -32.58 -17.19 21.63
N ASP A 75 -32.90 -16.52 20.52
CA ASP A 75 -34.29 -16.33 20.07
C ASP A 75 -34.88 -17.50 19.26
N LEU A 76 -34.08 -18.51 18.92
CA LEU A 76 -34.57 -19.77 18.33
C LEU A 76 -35.00 -20.79 19.40
N GLN A 77 -34.92 -20.43 20.67
CA GLN A 77 -35.43 -21.21 21.79
C GLN A 77 -36.84 -20.69 22.17
N ARG A 78 -37.83 -20.80 21.25
CA ARG A 78 -39.24 -20.81 21.65
C ARG A 78 -39.70 -22.27 21.80
N PRO A 79 -39.66 -22.81 23.03
CA PRO A 79 -40.28 -24.09 23.33
C PRO A 79 -41.81 -23.95 23.27
N GLY A 80 -42.46 -24.84 22.51
CA GLY A 80 -43.61 -25.57 23.05
C GLY A 80 -44.93 -24.85 23.33
N ASP A 81 -45.33 -23.84 22.55
CA ASP A 81 -46.66 -23.22 22.68
C ASP A 81 -47.58 -23.53 21.48
N GLU A 82 -47.65 -24.80 21.07
CA GLU A 82 -48.74 -25.34 20.22
C GLU A 82 -49.39 -26.58 20.87
N ILE A 83 -49.57 -26.54 22.19
CA ILE A 83 -50.59 -27.35 22.84
C ILE A 83 -51.41 -26.38 23.68
N HIS A 84 -52.73 -26.43 23.52
CA HIS A 84 -53.78 -25.69 24.24
C HIS A 84 -54.39 -24.45 23.52
N GLU A 85 -55.03 -24.67 22.37
CA GLU A 85 -56.49 -24.45 22.28
C GLU A 85 -57.11 -25.87 22.30
N GLU A 86 -57.48 -26.43 23.45
CA GLU A 86 -58.82 -26.32 24.03
C GLU A 86 -59.91 -26.30 22.93
N LEU A 87 -60.51 -27.45 22.65
CA LEU A 87 -61.78 -27.83 23.28
C LEU A 87 -62.95 -27.02 22.70
N ILE A 88 -63.60 -27.60 21.69
CA ILE A 88 -65.06 -27.82 21.52
C ILE A 88 -65.28 -28.42 20.12
#